data_AF-A0A7Y2NUZ0-F1
#
_entry.id   AF-A0A7Y2NUZ0-F1
#
_cell.length_a   1.000
_cell.length_b   1.000
_cell.length_c   1.000
_cell.angle_alpha   90.00
_cell.angle_beta   90.00
_cell.angle_gamma   90.00
#
_symmetry.space_group_name_H-M   'P 1'
#
loop_
_entity.id
_entity.type
_entity.pdbx_description
1 polymer ?
#
loop_
_entity_poly.entity_id
_entity_poly.type
_entity_poly.pdbx_seq_one_letter_code
_entity_poly.pdbx_strand_id
1 'polypeptide(L)' 'MLETAIRWLTDTIFALGYPGITVLMFIESSFVPFPSEVVLPPAGYLAAKGQMNAWVAAGAGLTGSILGA' A
#
# COMPACT_ATOMS: atom_id res chain seq x y z
N MET A 1 9.08 14.63 -12.44
CA MET A 1 9.17 14.56 -10.97
C MET A 1 8.07 13.68 -10.37
N LEU A 2 6.79 13.89 -10.73
CA LEU A 2 5.67 13.07 -10.22
C LEU A 2 5.75 11.59 -10.65
N GLU A 3 6.07 11.31 -11.91
CA GLU A 3 6.20 9.92 -12.40
C GLU A 3 7.29 9.12 -11.67
N THR A 4 8.38 9.79 -11.27
CA THR A 4 9.48 9.17 -10.52
C THR A 4 9.03 8.77 -9.12
N ALA A 5 8.24 9.60 -8.46
CA ALA A 5 7.66 9.30 -7.15
C ALA A 5 6.69 8.12 -7.21
N ILE A 6 5.81 8.10 -8.23
CA ILE A 6 4.85 7.00 -8.43
C ILE A 6 5.57 5.68 -8.71
N ARG A 7 6.61 5.70 -9.55
CA ARG A 7 7.45 4.51 -9.83
C ARG A 7 8.17 4.02 -8.59
N TRP A 8 8.86 4.91 -7.88
CA TRP A 8 9.55 4.56 -6.63
C TRP A 8 8.59 3.91 -5.63
N LEU A 9 7.39 4.45 -5.51
CA LEU A 9 6.41 3.96 -4.57
C LEU A 9 5.80 2.61 -4.99
N THR A 10 5.50 2.45 -6.28
CA THR A 10 5.04 1.18 -6.85
C THR A 10 6.11 0.10 -6.67
N ASP A 11 7.37 0.41 -6.95
CA ASP A 11 8.50 -0.51 -6.78
C ASP A 11 8.73 -0.86 -5.31
N THR A 12 8.55 0.10 -4.40
CA THR A 12 8.66 -0.13 -2.95
C THR A 12 7.53 -1.04 -2.44
N ILE A 13 6.28 -0.79 -2.85
CA ILE A 13 5.13 -1.64 -2.49
C ILE A 13 5.28 -3.02 -3.11
N PHE A 14 5.78 -3.11 -4.35
CA PHE A 14 6.07 -4.38 -5.00
C PHE A 14 7.15 -5.17 -4.26
N ALA A 15 8.23 -4.51 -3.83
CA ALA A 15 9.32 -5.15 -3.08
C ALA A 15 8.88 -5.60 -1.68
N LEU A 16 8.03 -4.82 -1.00
CA LEU A 16 7.53 -5.12 0.34
C LEU A 16 6.33 -6.09 0.33
N GLY A 17 5.61 -6.22 -0.78
CA GLY A 17 4.43 -7.07 -0.93
C GLY A 17 3.30 -6.71 0.04
N TYR A 18 2.47 -7.70 0.40
CA TYR A 18 1.37 -7.51 1.35
C TYR A 18 1.80 -7.00 2.74
N PRO A 19 2.91 -7.45 3.34
CA PRO A 19 3.41 -6.87 4.60
C PRO A 19 3.70 -5.37 4.48
N GLY A 20 4.20 -4.92 3.33
CA GLY A 20 4.41 -3.50 3.06
C GLY A 20 3.13 -2.69 3.13
N ILE A 21 2.04 -3.21 2.55
CA ILE A 21 0.72 -2.58 2.62
C ILE A 21 0.27 -2.45 4.07
N THR A 22 0.40 -3.51 4.88
CA THR A 22 0.02 -3.47 6.30
C THR A 22 0.83 -2.45 7.08
N VAL A 23 2.15 -2.41 6.92
CA VAL A 23 3.02 -1.45 7.63
C VAL A 23 2.74 -0.01 7.21
N LEU A 24 2.57 0.24 5.90
CA LEU A 24 2.27 1.58 5.40
C LEU A 24 0.91 2.09 5.88
N MET A 25 -0.11 1.23 5.87
CA MET A 25 -1.44 1.57 6.39
C MET A 25 -1.45 1.72 7.93
N PHE A 26 -0.64 0.95 8.64
CA PHE A 26 -0.42 1.13 10.08
C PHE A 26 0.17 2.50 10.39
N ILE A 27 1.23 2.90 9.69
CA ILE A 27 1.86 4.21 9.87
C ILE A 27 0.89 5.35 9.53
N GLU A 28 0.12 5.19 8.45
CA GLU A 28 -0.91 6.13 8.01
C GLU A 28 -2.02 6.33 9.04
N SER A 29 -2.56 5.25 9.60
CA SER A 29 -3.65 5.31 10.59
C SER A 29 -3.18 5.69 12.00
N SER A 30 -1.88 5.73 12.28
CA SER A 30 -1.34 6.20 13.56
C SER A 30 -1.24 7.73 13.62
N PHE A 31 -0.04 8.31 13.69
CA PHE A 31 0.17 9.75 13.94
C PHE A 31 0.81 10.48 12.75
N VAL A 32 1.17 9.77 11.68
CA VAL A 32 1.75 10.36 10.47
C VAL A 32 0.63 10.53 9.46
N PRO A 33 0.21 11.77 9.13
CA PRO A 33 -0.79 11.97 8.09
C PRO A 33 -0.18 11.59 6.74
N PHE A 34 -0.44 10.36 6.32
CA PHE A 34 -0.02 9.82 5.04
C PHE A 34 -1.26 9.58 4.17
N PRO A 35 -1.26 9.88 2.86
CA PRO A 35 -2.46 9.66 2.05
C PRO A 35 -2.59 8.17 1.71
N SER A 36 -3.73 7.55 2.01
CA SER A 36 -4.00 6.14 1.67
C SER A 36 -4.07 5.89 0.15
N GLU A 37 -4.32 6.93 -0.64
CA GLU A 37 -4.25 6.97 -2.11
C GLU A 37 -2.83 6.76 -2.65
N VAL A 38 -1.84 6.81 -1.77
CA VAL A 38 -0.47 6.48 -2.14
C VAL A 38 -0.28 4.96 -2.07
N VAL A 39 -0.90 4.25 -1.11
CA VAL A 39 -0.62 2.82 -0.87
C VAL A 39 -1.53 1.90 -1.69
N LEU A 40 -2.83 2.18 -1.71
CA LEU A 40 -3.82 1.26 -2.29
C LEU A 40 -3.87 1.28 -3.83
N PRO A 41 -3.75 2.41 -4.54
CA PRO A 41 -3.77 2.42 -6.01
C PRO A 41 -2.60 1.65 -6.67
N PRO A 42 -1.35 1.72 -6.19
CA PRO A 42 -0.27 0.87 -6.70
C PRO A 42 -0.52 -0.61 -6.42
N ALA A 43 -1.03 -0.97 -5.23
CA ALA A 43 -1.41 -2.35 -4.93
C ALA A 43 -2.54 -2.84 -5.86
N GLY A 44 -3.52 -1.98 -6.16
CA GLY A 44 -4.57 -2.23 -7.14
C GLY A 44 -4.02 -2.37 -8.56
N TYR A 45 -3.04 -1.56 -8.95
CA TYR A 45 -2.37 -1.66 -10.24
C TYR A 45 -1.60 -2.99 -10.39
N LEU A 46 -0.86 -3.39 -9.35
CA LEU A 46 -0.17 -4.68 -9.31
C LEU A 46 -1.16 -5.84 -9.32
N ALA A 47 -2.31 -5.69 -8.65
CA ALA A 47 -3.38 -6.68 -8.69
C ALA A 47 -4.02 -6.81 -10.08
N ALA A 48 -4.24 -5.70 -10.78
CA ALA A 48 -4.73 -5.70 -12.16
C ALA A 48 -3.74 -6.36 -13.13
N LYS A 49 -2.44 -6.30 -12.84
CA LYS A 49 -1.39 -7.03 -13.58
C LYS A 49 -1.27 -8.51 -13.20
N GLY A 50 -2.07 -9.01 -12.25
CA GLY A 50 -1.99 -10.38 -11.74
C GLY A 50 -0.77 -10.65 -10.85
N GLN A 51 -0.07 -9.60 -10.42
CA GLN A 51 1.13 -9.71 -9.56
C GLN A 51 0.78 -9.71 -8.07
N MET A 52 -0.42 -9.22 -7.71
CA MET A 52 -0.98 -9.29 -6.35
C MET A 52 -2.45 -9.70 -6.40
N ASN A 53 -2.99 -10.18 -5.28
CA ASN A 53 -4.40 -10.44 -5.12
C ASN A 53 -5.05 -9.22 -4.45
N ALA A 54 -6.03 -8.61 -5.12
CA ALA A 54 -6.72 -7.43 -4.63
C ALA A 54 -7.40 -7.63 -3.26
N TRP A 55 -7.96 -8.82 -3.01
CA TRP A 55 -8.60 -9.15 -1.73
C TRP A 55 -7.59 -9.26 -0.60
N VAL A 56 -6.42 -9.85 -0.87
CA VAL A 56 -5.34 -9.97 0.10
C VAL A 56 -4.73 -8.60 0.39
N ALA A 57 -4.55 -7.77 -0.63
CA ALA A 57 -4.09 -6.39 -0.48
C ALA A 57 -5.08 -5.55 0.34
N ALA A 58 -6.38 -5.67 0.08
CA ALA A 58 -7.43 -5.01 0.87
C ALA A 58 -7.44 -5.50 2.33
N GLY A 59 -7.34 -6.81 2.56
CA GLY A 59 -7.26 -7.38 3.92
C GLY A 59 -5.99 -6.95 4.67
N ALA A 60 -4.85 -6.88 3.99
CA ALA A 60 -3.59 -6.40 4.53
C ALA A 60 -3.67 -4.92 4.91
N GLY A 61 -4.31 -4.09 4.07
CA GLY A 61 -4.53 -2.69 4.35
C GLY A 61 -5.48 -2.47 5.52
N LEU A 62 -6.61 -3.19 5.56
CA LEU A 62 -7.56 -3.15 6.67
C LEU A 62 -6.89 -3.52 8.00
N THR A 63 -6.09 -4.58 7.99
CA THR A 63 -5.35 -5.02 9.18
C THR A 63 -4.36 -3.97 9.65
N GLY A 64 -3.65 -3.31 8.71
CA GLY A 64 -2.75 -2.21 9.02
C GLY A 64 -3.47 -1.03 9.68
N SER A 65 -4.58 -0.58 9.09
CA SER A 65 -5.38 0.52 9.64
C SER A 65 -5.95 0.20 11.01
N ILE A 66 -6.45 -1.02 11.24
CA ILE A 66 -6.97 -1.44 12.56
C ILE A 66 -5.87 -1.44 13.61
N LEU A 67 -4.65 -1.85 13.25
CA LEU A 67 -3.52 -1.84 14.18
C LEU A 67 -3.02 -0.42 14.46
N GLY A 68 -3.15 0.48 13.48
CA GLY A 68 -2.64 1.84 13.56
C GLY A 68 -3.56 2.81 14.32
N ALA A 69 -4.88 2.55 14.29
CA ALA A 69 -5.94 3.31 14.95
C ALA A 69 -6.01 3.06 16.47
#